data_AF-A0A516P1C1-F1
#
_entry.id   AF-A0A516P1C1-F1
#
_cell.length_a   1.000
_cell.length_b   1.000
_cell.length_c   1.000
_cell.angle_alpha   90.00
_cell.angle_beta   90.00
_cell.angle_gamma   90.00
#
_symmetry.space_group_name_H-M   'P 1'
#
loop_
_entity.id
_entity.type
_entity.pdbx_description
1 polymer ?
#
loop_
_entity_poly.entity_id
_entity_poly.type
_entity_poly.pdbx_seq_one_letter_code
_entity_poly.pdbx_strand_id
1 'polypeptide(L)'
;MKFKKPNKKWTIVWFIAAIIFVLAVFPVPSQNPIKYIDRESGQVKTENVYGEKWLDWLYHNPVGEATLWTIAKRKIVTSIYGDMMDKESSASKIKPFIKEYDVDISIAQKQSFNSFNDFFTRKLKPEARPIDADSLVVTSPADGKILVYNNVSKSDFYIKGFRFNVDSFLDNKELAKKYKNGSMIVFRLAPPDYHRYHFPVSGTTSSSNIKIDGDYYSVNPLALRKKAEIFWLNKREYGVIESPAFGDIVMVEVGATMVGSMIQTYSGTTVKKGQEKRYFKFGGSTIVLLFEKNQIKIDADLLSNTANGLETTIKMGEQIAVKK
;
A
#
# COMPACT_ATOMS: atom_id res chain seq x y z
N MET A 1 -55.52 33.75 -5.56
CA MET A 1 -54.58 32.61 -5.62
C MET A 1 -53.98 32.38 -4.23
N LYS A 2 -54.45 31.37 -3.47
CA LYS A 2 -53.94 31.11 -2.10
C LYS A 2 -52.58 30.40 -2.21
N PHE A 3 -51.49 31.12 -1.92
CA PHE A 3 -50.17 30.50 -1.79
C PHE A 3 -50.18 29.51 -0.62
N LYS A 4 -50.10 28.22 -0.94
CA LYS A 4 -50.00 27.14 0.04
C LYS A 4 -48.69 27.33 0.81
N LYS A 5 -48.76 27.58 2.12
CA LYS A 5 -47.54 27.73 2.95
C LYS A 5 -46.64 26.50 2.76
N PRO A 6 -45.33 26.67 2.51
CA PRO A 6 -44.44 25.54 2.29
C PRO A 6 -44.45 24.64 3.51
N ASN A 7 -44.52 23.33 3.27
CA ASN A 7 -44.59 22.33 4.32
C ASN A 7 -43.32 22.42 5.19
N LYS A 8 -43.50 22.73 6.48
CA LYS A 8 -42.42 23.00 7.44
C LYS A 8 -41.38 21.87 7.52
N LYS A 9 -41.77 20.63 7.22
CA LYS A 9 -40.85 19.48 7.13
C LYS A 9 -39.92 19.58 5.93
N TRP A 10 -40.44 19.97 4.76
CA TRP A 10 -39.64 20.13 3.55
C TRP A 10 -38.66 21.30 3.64
N THR A 11 -39.05 22.40 4.29
CA THR A 11 -38.12 23.52 4.52
C THR A 11 -36.94 23.12 5.42
N ILE A 12 -37.16 22.27 6.43
CA ILE A 12 -36.08 21.74 7.28
C ILE A 12 -35.17 20.81 6.47
N VAL A 13 -35.75 19.92 5.65
CA VAL A 13 -34.97 19.02 4.78
C VAL A 13 -34.11 19.80 3.79
N TRP A 14 -34.66 20.80 3.11
CA TRP A 14 -33.91 21.64 2.17
C TRP A 14 -32.83 22.46 2.86
N PHE A 15 -33.09 22.95 4.07
CA PHE A 15 -32.10 23.67 4.87
C PHE A 15 -30.92 22.77 5.27
N ILE A 16 -31.20 21.55 5.74
CA ILE A 16 -30.16 20.56 6.05
C ILE A 16 -29.38 20.17 4.80
N ALA A 17 -30.07 19.93 3.67
CA ALA A 17 -29.43 19.61 2.39
C ALA A 17 -28.52 20.75 1.91
N ALA A 18 -28.94 22.01 2.07
CA ALA A 18 -28.12 23.18 1.76
C ALA A 18 -26.88 23.26 2.65
N ILE A 19 -27.00 23.00 3.97
CA ILE A 19 -25.85 22.94 4.89
C ILE A 19 -24.88 21.84 4.47
N ILE A 20 -25.38 20.63 4.18
CA ILE A 20 -24.53 19.50 3.73
C ILE A 20 -23.84 19.86 2.42
N PHE A 21 -24.54 20.48 1.48
CA PHE A 21 -23.96 20.92 0.21
C PHE A 21 -22.85 21.95 0.43
N VAL A 22 -23.09 22.99 1.25
CA VAL A 22 -22.10 24.01 1.60
C VAL A 22 -20.86 23.38 2.25
N LEU A 23 -21.05 22.44 3.18
CA LEU A 23 -19.96 21.70 3.81
C LEU A 23 -19.22 20.82 2.80
N ALA A 24 -19.92 20.19 1.85
CA ALA A 24 -19.32 19.31 0.85
C ALA A 24 -18.45 20.06 -0.17
N VAL A 25 -18.85 21.28 -0.55
CA VAL A 25 -18.08 22.13 -1.48
C VAL A 25 -17.07 23.03 -0.77
N PHE A 26 -17.02 22.98 0.57
CA PHE A 26 -16.09 23.80 1.35
C PHE A 26 -14.64 23.43 0.98
N PRO A 27 -13.78 24.42 0.68
CA PRO A 27 -12.44 24.17 0.20
C PRO A 27 -11.61 23.41 1.23
N VAL A 28 -10.93 22.38 0.76
CA VAL A 28 -10.01 21.58 1.56
C VAL A 28 -8.68 22.33 1.65
N PRO A 29 -8.06 22.45 2.85
CA PRO A 29 -6.74 23.05 2.97
C PRO A 29 -5.72 22.32 2.09
N SER A 30 -4.92 23.06 1.34
CA SER A 30 -3.83 22.51 0.53
C SER A 30 -2.88 21.72 1.44
N GLN A 31 -2.59 20.48 1.06
CA GLN A 31 -1.67 19.62 1.79
C GLN A 31 -0.24 19.85 1.32
N ASN A 32 0.72 19.69 2.24
CA ASN A 32 2.12 19.72 1.87
C ASN A 32 2.42 18.59 0.88
N PRO A 33 3.19 18.85 -0.20
CA PRO A 33 3.53 17.84 -1.18
C PRO A 33 4.22 16.64 -0.51
N ILE A 34 3.97 15.45 -1.03
CA ILE A 34 4.65 14.24 -0.56
C ILE A 34 6.01 14.18 -1.25
N LYS A 35 7.08 14.26 -0.44
CA LYS A 35 8.46 14.18 -0.90
C LYS A 35 9.03 12.81 -0.61
N TYR A 36 9.87 12.33 -1.51
CA TYR A 36 10.60 11.06 -1.38
C TYR A 36 11.98 11.18 -2.01
N ILE A 37 12.88 10.27 -1.67
CA ILE A 37 14.21 10.18 -2.28
C ILE A 37 14.17 9.15 -3.39
N ASP A 38 14.58 9.57 -4.58
CA ASP A 38 14.87 8.65 -5.67
C ASP A 38 16.20 7.95 -5.39
N ARG A 39 16.18 6.65 -5.12
CA ARG A 39 17.38 5.92 -4.64
C ARG A 39 18.52 5.96 -5.64
N GLU A 40 18.20 5.82 -6.92
CA GLU A 40 19.17 5.76 -8.01
C GLU A 40 19.92 7.09 -8.20
N SER A 41 19.20 8.22 -8.21
CA SER A 41 19.80 9.54 -8.36
C SER A 41 20.19 10.23 -7.05
N GLY A 42 19.69 9.75 -5.91
CA GLY A 42 19.81 10.40 -4.59
C GLY A 42 19.00 11.70 -4.45
N GLN A 43 18.20 12.08 -5.45
CA GLN A 43 17.48 13.36 -5.47
C GLN A 43 16.14 13.28 -4.73
N VAL A 44 15.78 14.37 -4.06
CA VAL A 44 14.43 14.53 -3.49
C VAL A 44 13.45 14.89 -4.61
N LYS A 45 12.44 14.04 -4.81
CA LYS A 45 11.35 14.23 -5.78
C LYS A 45 10.02 14.44 -5.06
N THR A 46 9.05 14.99 -5.78
CA THR A 46 7.67 15.14 -5.32
C THR A 46 6.80 14.08 -5.99
N GLU A 47 5.94 13.40 -5.23
CA GLU A 47 5.05 12.37 -5.74
C GLU A 47 3.84 13.00 -6.44
N ASN A 48 3.58 12.57 -7.68
CA ASN A 48 2.29 12.81 -8.32
C ASN A 48 1.28 11.80 -7.78
N VAL A 49 0.38 12.25 -6.91
CA VAL A 49 -0.52 11.38 -6.18
C VAL A 49 -1.78 11.10 -6.98
N TYR A 50 -2.02 9.81 -7.29
CA TYR A 50 -3.24 9.41 -7.96
C TYR A 50 -4.49 9.77 -7.16
N GLY A 51 -5.36 10.58 -7.77
CA GLY A 51 -6.60 11.03 -7.15
C GLY A 51 -6.41 11.96 -5.96
N GLU A 52 -5.30 12.71 -5.89
CA GLU A 52 -4.95 13.60 -4.76
C GLU A 52 -6.15 14.45 -4.29
N LYS A 53 -6.78 15.18 -5.20
CA LYS A 53 -7.93 16.06 -4.89
C LYS A 53 -9.10 15.31 -4.24
N TRP A 54 -9.38 14.10 -4.72
CA TRP A 54 -10.43 13.26 -4.16
C TRP A 54 -10.04 12.72 -2.78
N LEU A 55 -8.79 12.30 -2.60
CA LEU A 55 -8.28 11.83 -1.31
C LEU A 55 -8.26 12.96 -0.27
N ASP A 56 -7.84 14.15 -0.68
CA ASP A 56 -7.88 15.35 0.16
C ASP A 56 -9.29 15.66 0.61
N TRP A 57 -10.26 15.66 -0.32
CA TRP A 57 -11.66 15.81 0.03
C TRP A 57 -12.14 14.71 0.99
N LEU A 58 -11.87 13.45 0.68
CA LEU A 58 -12.35 12.31 1.47
C LEU A 58 -11.82 12.30 2.91
N TYR A 59 -10.58 12.73 3.14
CA TYR A 59 -9.94 12.69 4.45
C TYR A 59 -9.96 14.02 5.21
N HIS A 60 -10.13 15.18 4.55
CA HIS A 60 -10.02 16.50 5.18
C HIS A 60 -11.28 17.37 5.07
N ASN A 61 -12.31 16.96 4.32
CA ASN A 61 -13.62 17.61 4.33
C ASN A 61 -14.56 16.91 5.33
N PRO A 62 -15.39 17.61 6.12
CA PRO A 62 -16.33 16.97 7.06
C PRO A 62 -17.33 16.00 6.41
N VAL A 63 -17.84 16.35 5.21
CA VAL A 63 -18.73 15.48 4.43
C VAL A 63 -17.95 14.33 3.81
N GLY A 64 -16.72 14.59 3.36
CA GLY A 64 -15.80 13.55 2.91
C GLY A 64 -15.53 12.52 4.00
N GLU A 65 -15.22 12.98 5.22
CA GLU A 65 -14.96 12.13 6.38
C GLU A 65 -16.21 11.32 6.76
N ALA A 66 -17.40 11.94 6.78
CA ALA A 66 -18.65 11.20 6.95
C ALA A 66 -18.85 10.13 5.85
N THR A 67 -18.54 10.46 4.59
CA THR A 67 -18.59 9.53 3.45
C THR A 67 -17.61 8.36 3.63
N LEU A 68 -16.40 8.65 4.12
CA LEU A 68 -15.39 7.64 4.42
C LEU A 68 -15.90 6.64 5.46
N TRP A 69 -16.43 7.13 6.58
CA TRP A 69 -16.89 6.30 7.70
C TRP A 69 -18.15 5.48 7.38
N THR A 70 -19.04 6.02 6.55
CA THR A 70 -20.30 5.37 6.19
C THR A 70 -20.13 4.39 5.04
N ILE A 71 -19.47 4.81 3.95
CA ILE A 71 -19.52 4.14 2.65
C ILE A 71 -18.11 3.76 2.16
N ALA A 72 -17.18 4.71 2.02
CA ALA A 72 -15.99 4.49 1.19
C ALA A 72 -15.02 3.40 1.73
N LYS A 73 -14.91 3.23 3.04
CA LYS A 73 -14.06 2.20 3.67
C LYS A 73 -14.61 0.78 3.58
N ARG A 74 -15.86 0.61 3.12
CA ARG A 74 -16.57 -0.67 3.14
C ARG A 74 -16.08 -1.59 2.01
N LYS A 75 -16.00 -2.88 2.31
CA LYS A 75 -15.62 -3.93 1.33
C LYS A 75 -16.45 -3.88 0.04
N ILE A 76 -17.76 -3.64 0.15
CA ILE A 76 -18.66 -3.62 -1.01
C ILE A 76 -18.28 -2.54 -2.04
N VAL A 77 -17.89 -1.36 -1.58
CA VAL A 77 -17.47 -0.25 -2.47
C VAL A 77 -16.17 -0.60 -3.18
N THR A 78 -15.20 -1.14 -2.42
CA THR A 78 -13.92 -1.61 -2.96
C THR A 78 -14.14 -2.74 -3.99
N SER A 79 -15.05 -3.69 -3.72
CA SER A 79 -15.37 -4.78 -4.65
C SER A 79 -15.99 -4.25 -5.95
N ILE A 80 -17.03 -3.41 -5.87
CA ILE A 80 -17.71 -2.87 -7.05
C ILE A 80 -16.73 -2.08 -7.93
N TYR A 81 -15.87 -1.27 -7.31
CA TYR A 81 -14.88 -0.50 -8.05
C TYR A 81 -13.80 -1.42 -8.67
N GLY A 82 -13.36 -2.44 -7.94
CA GLY A 82 -12.46 -3.48 -8.44
C GLY A 82 -13.04 -4.21 -9.66
N ASP A 83 -14.30 -4.64 -9.58
CA ASP A 83 -15.02 -5.32 -10.67
C ASP A 83 -15.19 -4.41 -11.90
N MET A 84 -15.37 -3.10 -11.67
CA MET A 84 -15.39 -2.12 -12.76
C MET A 84 -14.03 -2.04 -13.48
N MET A 85 -12.92 -2.22 -12.77
CA MET A 85 -11.58 -2.20 -13.37
C MET A 85 -11.23 -3.51 -14.10
N ASP A 86 -12.01 -4.57 -13.90
CA ASP A 86 -11.90 -5.82 -14.66
C ASP A 86 -12.63 -5.75 -16.02
N LYS A 87 -13.58 -4.81 -16.22
CA LYS A 87 -14.34 -4.65 -17.47
C LYS A 87 -13.50 -4.08 -18.60
N GLU A 88 -13.78 -4.48 -19.84
CA GLU A 88 -13.06 -3.98 -21.03
C GLU A 88 -13.16 -2.46 -21.20
N SER A 89 -14.30 -1.86 -20.84
CA SER A 89 -14.49 -0.41 -20.90
C SER A 89 -13.47 0.37 -20.07
N SER A 90 -12.87 -0.24 -19.04
CA SER A 90 -11.83 0.37 -18.22
C SER A 90 -10.48 0.51 -18.95
N ALA A 91 -10.25 -0.20 -20.06
CA ALA A 91 -9.04 -0.07 -20.87
C ALA A 91 -8.85 1.37 -21.41
N SER A 92 -9.94 2.12 -21.58
CA SER A 92 -9.92 3.54 -21.94
C SER A 92 -9.10 4.41 -20.96
N LYS A 93 -8.95 3.98 -19.70
CA LYS A 93 -8.16 4.68 -18.67
C LYS A 93 -6.65 4.49 -18.80
N ILE A 94 -6.19 3.48 -19.55
CA ILE A 94 -4.77 3.10 -19.61
C ILE A 94 -3.92 4.20 -20.23
N LYS A 95 -4.28 4.69 -21.43
CA LYS A 95 -3.48 5.70 -22.13
C LYS A 95 -3.35 7.02 -21.34
N PRO A 96 -4.43 7.61 -20.79
CA PRO A 96 -4.32 8.77 -19.91
C PRO A 96 -3.41 8.50 -18.71
N PHE A 97 -3.55 7.34 -18.09
CA PHE A 97 -2.76 6.97 -16.92
C PHE A 97 -1.27 6.85 -17.22
N ILE A 98 -0.90 6.18 -18.32
CA ILE A 98 0.51 6.07 -18.76
C ILE A 98 1.11 7.47 -18.96
N LYS A 99 0.37 8.37 -19.60
CA LYS A 99 0.84 9.75 -19.87
C LYS A 99 0.98 10.57 -18.59
N GLU A 100 0.05 10.45 -17.66
CA GLU A 100 0.01 11.25 -16.44
C GLU A 100 1.09 10.83 -15.42
N TYR A 101 1.38 9.53 -15.34
CA TYR A 101 2.32 8.97 -14.36
C TYR A 101 3.63 8.46 -14.96
N ASP A 102 3.88 8.75 -16.24
CA ASP A 102 5.09 8.36 -16.97
C ASP A 102 5.44 6.86 -16.82
N VAL A 103 4.43 6.00 -16.98
CA VAL A 103 4.61 4.56 -16.81
C VAL A 103 5.32 3.98 -18.02
N ASP A 104 6.55 3.52 -17.81
CA ASP A 104 7.29 2.80 -18.85
C ASP A 104 6.63 1.45 -19.16
N ILE A 105 5.98 1.38 -20.32
CA ILE A 105 5.32 0.17 -20.80
C ILE A 105 6.25 -0.72 -21.61
N SER A 106 7.40 -0.21 -22.05
CA SER A 106 8.36 -0.97 -22.88
C SER A 106 8.96 -2.17 -22.14
N ILE A 107 9.02 -2.09 -20.81
CA ILE A 107 9.48 -3.15 -19.92
C ILE A 107 8.42 -4.21 -19.61
N ALA A 108 7.16 -4.01 -20.01
CA ALA A 108 6.11 -5.00 -19.83
C ALA A 108 6.24 -6.16 -20.83
N GLN A 109 5.88 -7.38 -20.41
CA GLN A 109 5.86 -8.56 -21.29
C GLN A 109 4.80 -8.44 -22.39
N LYS A 110 3.66 -7.85 -22.06
CA LYS A 110 2.57 -7.56 -22.99
C LYS A 110 2.48 -6.06 -23.24
N GLN A 111 2.12 -5.69 -24.46
CA GLN A 111 1.95 -4.29 -24.88
C GLN A 111 0.47 -3.91 -25.10
N SER A 112 -0.43 -4.88 -25.01
CA SER A 112 -1.88 -4.71 -25.16
C SER A 112 -2.58 -5.30 -23.93
N PHE A 113 -3.58 -4.60 -23.43
CA PHE A 113 -4.32 -4.97 -22.22
C PHE A 113 -5.82 -4.85 -22.45
N ASN A 114 -6.58 -5.84 -21.98
CA ASN A 114 -8.02 -5.90 -22.19
C ASN A 114 -8.80 -5.04 -21.19
N SER A 115 -8.22 -4.74 -20.03
CA SER A 115 -8.84 -3.92 -18.98
C SER A 115 -7.79 -3.16 -18.18
N PHE A 116 -8.21 -2.22 -17.35
CA PHE A 116 -7.30 -1.50 -16.47
C PHE A 116 -6.62 -2.43 -15.47
N ASN A 117 -7.31 -3.44 -14.92
CA ASN A 117 -6.68 -4.43 -14.06
C ASN A 117 -5.67 -5.32 -14.78
N ASP A 118 -5.90 -5.65 -16.06
CA ASP A 118 -4.91 -6.39 -16.87
C ASP A 118 -3.62 -5.57 -17.03
N PHE A 119 -3.74 -4.26 -17.29
CA PHE A 119 -2.62 -3.32 -17.29
C PHE A 119 -1.96 -3.15 -15.91
N PHE A 120 -2.75 -2.96 -14.87
CA PHE A 120 -2.28 -2.73 -13.50
C PHE A 120 -1.50 -3.94 -12.96
N THR A 121 -1.96 -5.14 -13.31
CA THR A 121 -1.33 -6.41 -12.96
C THR A 121 -0.44 -6.96 -14.07
N ARG A 122 0.07 -6.10 -14.96
CA ARG A 122 1.01 -6.49 -16.03
C ARG A 122 2.21 -7.25 -15.46
N LYS A 123 2.72 -8.22 -16.22
CA LYS A 123 4.02 -8.85 -15.95
C LYS A 123 5.13 -8.01 -16.59
N LEU A 124 6.28 -7.95 -15.93
CA LEU A 124 7.49 -7.32 -16.47
C LEU A 124 8.40 -8.36 -17.13
N LYS A 125 9.19 -7.92 -18.11
CA LYS A 125 10.24 -8.73 -18.70
C LYS A 125 11.29 -9.09 -17.63
N PRO A 126 11.83 -10.32 -17.58
CA PRO A 126 12.78 -10.73 -16.54
C PRO A 126 13.98 -9.80 -16.39
N GLU A 127 14.51 -9.29 -17.50
CA GLU A 127 15.65 -8.37 -17.54
C GLU A 127 15.34 -6.98 -16.96
N ALA A 128 14.07 -6.61 -16.81
CA ALA A 128 13.69 -5.33 -16.22
C ALA A 128 13.84 -5.30 -14.69
N ARG A 129 13.86 -6.47 -14.05
CA ARG A 129 13.98 -6.63 -12.59
C ARG A 129 14.95 -7.78 -12.27
N PRO A 130 16.26 -7.57 -12.51
CA PRO A 130 17.25 -8.58 -12.15
C PRO A 130 17.23 -8.82 -10.64
N ILE A 131 17.33 -10.09 -10.26
CA ILE A 131 17.33 -10.52 -8.85
C ILE A 131 18.77 -10.74 -8.44
N ASP A 132 19.19 -10.14 -7.32
CA ASP A 132 20.49 -10.41 -6.73
C ASP A 132 20.65 -11.92 -6.45
N ALA A 133 21.73 -12.55 -6.91
CA ALA A 133 21.93 -14.00 -6.76
C ALA A 133 22.46 -14.41 -5.38
N ASP A 134 22.99 -13.49 -4.56
CA ASP A 134 23.60 -13.79 -3.28
C ASP A 134 22.56 -14.23 -2.24
N SER A 135 22.71 -15.43 -1.67
CA SER A 135 21.78 -15.96 -0.67
C SER A 135 21.77 -15.17 0.64
N LEU A 136 22.79 -14.33 0.88
CA LEU A 136 22.93 -13.45 2.04
C LEU A 136 22.36 -12.05 1.81
N VAL A 137 21.75 -11.80 0.65
CA VAL A 137 21.06 -10.56 0.30
C VAL A 137 19.55 -10.72 0.37
N VAL A 138 18.89 -9.82 1.09
CA VAL A 138 17.43 -9.63 1.04
C VAL A 138 17.13 -8.67 -0.12
N THR A 139 16.23 -9.09 -1.01
CA THR A 139 15.79 -8.27 -2.15
C THR A 139 14.43 -7.63 -1.88
N SER A 140 14.16 -6.50 -2.54
CA SER A 140 12.86 -5.87 -2.50
C SER A 140 11.80 -6.79 -3.12
N PRO A 141 10.70 -7.09 -2.42
CA PRO A 141 9.64 -7.91 -2.95
C PRO A 141 8.81 -7.19 -4.02
N ALA A 142 8.86 -5.86 -4.11
CA ALA A 142 8.01 -5.07 -4.99
C ALA A 142 8.69 -3.77 -5.45
N ASP A 143 8.14 -3.14 -6.48
CA ASP A 143 8.43 -1.73 -6.76
C ASP A 143 7.67 -0.85 -5.78
N GLY A 144 8.20 0.30 -5.43
CA GLY A 144 7.46 1.32 -4.71
C GLY A 144 8.36 2.25 -3.92
N LYS A 145 7.86 2.70 -2.77
CA LYS A 145 8.59 3.56 -1.85
C LYS A 145 8.64 2.92 -0.47
N ILE A 146 9.80 2.99 0.19
CA ILE A 146 10.04 2.24 1.42
C ILE A 146 10.42 3.10 2.60
N LEU A 147 10.03 2.63 3.78
CA LEU A 147 10.52 3.07 5.08
C LEU A 147 11.10 1.86 5.81
N VAL A 148 12.23 2.06 6.48
CA VAL A 148 12.96 1.00 7.17
C VAL A 148 13.21 1.34 8.63
N TYR A 149 13.07 0.34 9.49
CA TYR A 149 13.25 0.49 10.93
C TYR A 149 14.09 -0.67 11.46
N ASN A 150 15.24 -0.36 12.07
CA ASN A 150 16.11 -1.36 12.68
C ASN A 150 15.47 -2.07 13.88
N ASN A 151 14.61 -1.34 14.61
CA ASN A 151 13.94 -1.85 15.79
C ASN A 151 12.49 -1.35 15.84
N VAL A 152 11.52 -2.25 15.71
CA VAL A 152 10.10 -1.93 15.78
C VAL A 152 9.69 -1.34 17.13
N SER A 153 10.28 -1.82 18.24
CA SER A 153 10.07 -1.27 19.58
C SER A 153 10.77 0.06 19.84
N LYS A 154 11.50 0.61 18.87
CA LYS A 154 12.02 1.98 18.91
C LYS A 154 11.38 2.87 17.86
N SER A 155 10.41 2.37 17.09
CA SER A 155 9.92 3.09 15.92
C SER A 155 9.35 4.46 16.30
N ASP A 156 9.90 5.49 15.63
CA ASP A 156 9.41 6.88 15.62
C ASP A 156 8.15 7.02 14.75
N PHE A 157 7.42 5.92 14.54
CA PHE A 157 6.15 5.90 13.81
C PHE A 157 5.03 6.41 14.71
N TYR A 158 5.11 7.68 15.05
CA TYR A 158 4.07 8.42 15.73
C TYR A 158 3.32 9.24 14.69
N ILE A 159 2.12 8.81 14.35
CA ILE A 159 1.18 9.68 13.67
C ILE A 159 0.05 9.96 14.64
N LYS A 160 0.04 11.20 15.17
CA LYS A 160 -0.99 11.71 16.08
C LYS A 160 -1.19 10.86 17.35
N GLY A 161 -0.09 10.49 17.99
CA GLY A 161 -0.10 9.84 19.32
C GLY A 161 -0.21 8.31 19.30
N PHE A 162 -0.34 7.68 18.13
CA PHE A 162 -0.42 6.22 18.03
C PHE A 162 0.88 5.63 17.51
N ARG A 163 1.38 4.65 18.26
CA ARG A 163 2.61 3.92 18.01
C ARG A 163 2.29 2.59 17.32
N PHE A 164 3.07 2.22 16.31
CA PHE A 164 2.94 0.91 15.68
C PHE A 164 3.12 -0.23 16.70
N ASN A 165 2.20 -1.21 16.66
CA ASN A 165 2.17 -2.34 17.57
C ASN A 165 2.15 -3.65 16.77
N VAL A 166 3.23 -4.45 16.88
CA VAL A 166 3.36 -5.74 16.20
C VAL A 166 2.28 -6.73 16.64
N ASP A 167 1.93 -6.75 17.92
CA ASP A 167 0.92 -7.65 18.49
C ASP A 167 -0.44 -7.41 17.83
N SER A 168 -0.87 -6.14 17.77
CA SER A 168 -2.10 -5.74 17.09
C SER A 168 -2.02 -5.97 15.57
N PHE A 169 -0.85 -5.73 14.98
CA PHE A 169 -0.64 -5.91 13.55
C PHE A 169 -0.68 -7.39 13.13
N LEU A 170 -0.16 -8.33 13.92
CA LEU A 170 -0.18 -9.75 13.57
C LEU A 170 -1.42 -10.49 14.10
N ASP A 171 -2.20 -9.86 14.98
CA ASP A 171 -3.31 -10.49 15.72
C ASP A 171 -2.90 -11.84 16.35
N ASN A 172 -1.63 -11.92 16.76
CA ASN A 172 -1.00 -13.12 17.31
C ASN A 172 0.14 -12.72 18.24
N LYS A 173 -0.16 -12.69 19.55
CA LYS A 173 0.79 -12.25 20.58
C LYS A 173 2.03 -13.12 20.67
N GLU A 174 1.91 -14.44 20.49
CA GLU A 174 3.05 -15.36 20.59
C GLU A 174 4.01 -15.17 19.42
N LEU A 175 3.49 -15.06 18.19
CA LEU A 175 4.31 -14.76 17.03
C LEU A 175 4.96 -13.37 17.16
N ALA A 176 4.20 -12.37 17.58
CA ALA A 176 4.66 -10.99 17.71
C ALA A 176 5.85 -10.82 18.68
N LYS A 177 5.95 -11.64 19.73
CA LYS A 177 7.10 -11.63 20.66
C LYS A 177 8.44 -11.81 19.94
N LYS A 178 8.51 -12.65 18.90
CA LYS A 178 9.75 -12.88 18.11
C LYS A 178 10.23 -11.60 17.41
N TYR A 179 9.30 -10.75 16.98
CA TYR A 179 9.59 -9.57 16.14
C TYR A 179 9.57 -8.24 16.91
N LYS A 180 9.22 -8.25 18.20
CA LYS A 180 9.05 -7.03 19.02
C LYS A 180 10.28 -6.10 18.98
N ASN A 181 11.48 -6.67 18.99
CA ASN A 181 12.75 -5.92 18.92
C ASN A 181 13.47 -6.11 17.57
N GLY A 182 12.73 -6.60 16.58
CA GLY A 182 13.20 -6.94 15.26
C GLY A 182 13.22 -5.75 14.31
N SER A 183 13.58 -6.00 13.05
CA SER A 183 13.56 -4.97 12.01
C SER A 183 12.26 -5.02 11.21
N MET A 184 11.80 -3.87 10.74
CA MET A 184 10.60 -3.72 9.92
C MET A 184 10.91 -2.93 8.66
N ILE A 185 10.39 -3.41 7.52
CA ILE A 185 10.49 -2.72 6.24
C ILE A 185 9.08 -2.59 5.69
N VAL A 186 8.65 -1.37 5.42
CA VAL A 186 7.32 -1.04 4.91
C VAL A 186 7.46 -0.60 3.47
N PHE A 187 6.76 -1.26 2.55
CA PHE A 187 6.71 -0.96 1.13
C PHE A 187 5.34 -0.38 0.80
N ARG A 188 5.31 0.83 0.26
CA ARG A 188 4.12 1.45 -0.27
C ARG A 188 4.18 1.44 -1.79
N LEU A 189 3.21 0.78 -2.40
CA LEU A 189 3.04 0.72 -3.84
C LEU A 189 1.98 1.75 -4.22
N ALA A 190 2.42 2.81 -4.88
CA ALA A 190 1.54 3.78 -5.52
C ALA A 190 0.96 3.19 -6.81
N PRO A 191 -0.21 3.65 -7.27
CA PRO A 191 -0.86 3.09 -8.47
C PRO A 191 -0.01 2.94 -9.75
N PRO A 192 1.00 3.78 -10.06
CA PRO A 192 1.83 3.57 -11.25
C PRO A 192 2.88 2.46 -11.11
N ASP A 193 3.15 2.01 -9.88
CA ASP A 193 4.19 1.03 -9.59
C ASP A 193 3.82 -0.36 -10.15
N TYR A 194 4.76 -1.31 -10.06
CA TYR A 194 4.53 -2.71 -10.37
C TYR A 194 3.82 -3.41 -9.19
N HIS A 195 2.58 -3.84 -9.41
CA HIS A 195 1.72 -4.39 -8.35
C HIS A 195 1.75 -5.91 -8.20
N ARG A 196 2.71 -6.58 -8.82
CA ARG A 196 3.03 -7.98 -8.47
C ARG A 196 4.24 -7.99 -7.55
N TYR A 197 4.23 -8.91 -6.60
CA TYR A 197 5.25 -8.96 -5.58
C TYR A 197 5.75 -10.38 -5.36
N HIS A 198 7.01 -10.43 -4.93
CA HIS A 198 7.87 -11.58 -5.04
C HIS A 198 8.43 -11.94 -3.67
N PHE A 199 8.96 -13.15 -3.54
CA PHE A 199 9.63 -13.56 -2.31
C PHE A 199 10.97 -12.82 -2.17
N PRO A 200 11.22 -12.13 -1.05
CA PRO A 200 12.44 -11.34 -0.85
C PRO A 200 13.68 -12.20 -0.58
N VAL A 201 13.48 -13.47 -0.19
CA VAL A 201 14.50 -14.48 0.09
C VAL A 201 14.01 -15.87 -0.32
N SER A 202 14.92 -16.85 -0.40
CA SER A 202 14.58 -18.27 -0.55
C SER A 202 14.28 -18.92 0.81
N GLY A 203 13.40 -19.93 0.82
CA GLY A 203 13.04 -20.64 2.04
C GLY A 203 11.85 -21.58 1.87
N THR A 204 11.22 -21.93 2.99
CA THR A 204 9.95 -22.65 3.05
C THR A 204 8.86 -21.75 3.62
N THR A 205 7.62 -21.92 3.15
CA THR A 205 6.44 -21.19 3.64
C THR A 205 5.24 -22.11 3.65
N SER A 206 4.27 -21.80 4.52
CA SER A 206 2.94 -22.40 4.45
C SER A 206 2.30 -22.19 3.07
N SER A 207 1.45 -23.15 2.68
CA SER A 207 0.72 -23.12 1.41
C SER A 207 -0.34 -22.01 1.34
N SER A 208 -0.75 -21.47 2.49
CA SER A 208 -1.71 -20.37 2.60
C SER A 208 -1.29 -19.37 3.66
N ASN A 209 -1.66 -18.10 3.43
CA ASN A 209 -1.47 -17.03 4.39
C ASN A 209 -2.56 -17.05 5.47
N ILE A 210 -2.20 -16.61 6.68
CA ILE A 210 -3.14 -16.32 7.76
C ILE A 210 -3.85 -15.01 7.42
N LYS A 211 -5.18 -15.02 7.48
CA LYS A 211 -6.01 -13.86 7.15
C LYS A 211 -6.46 -13.17 8.43
N ILE A 212 -6.34 -11.85 8.45
CA ILE A 212 -6.85 -10.99 9.52
C ILE A 212 -7.90 -10.07 8.91
N ASP A 213 -9.09 -10.06 9.53
CA ASP A 213 -10.17 -9.19 9.10
C ASP A 213 -9.93 -7.73 9.49
N GLY A 214 -10.52 -6.82 8.71
CA GLY A 214 -10.37 -5.39 8.91
C GLY A 214 -11.13 -4.60 7.84
N ASP A 215 -11.04 -3.27 7.95
CA ASP A 215 -11.61 -2.32 7.00
C ASP A 215 -10.67 -2.12 5.79
N TYR A 216 -11.03 -1.23 4.86
CA TYR A 216 -10.20 -0.87 3.70
C TYR A 216 -9.95 0.64 3.66
N TYR A 217 -9.22 1.16 4.64
CA TYR A 217 -8.72 2.55 4.62
C TYR A 217 -7.59 2.71 3.61
N SER A 218 -7.33 3.94 3.16
CA SER A 218 -6.30 4.23 2.17
C SER A 218 -4.94 4.21 2.85
N VAL A 219 -3.96 3.53 2.23
CA VAL A 219 -2.55 3.54 2.68
C VAL A 219 -1.74 4.66 2.03
N ASN A 220 -2.40 5.58 1.32
CA ASN A 220 -1.76 6.76 0.76
C ASN A 220 -1.19 7.65 1.88
N PRO A 221 -0.04 8.33 1.68
CA PRO A 221 0.55 9.15 2.73
C PRO A 221 -0.37 10.25 3.27
N LEU A 222 -1.30 10.78 2.46
CA LEU A 222 -2.32 11.73 2.92
C LEU A 222 -3.23 11.14 4.00
N ALA A 223 -3.63 9.87 3.83
CA ALA A 223 -4.43 9.16 4.81
C ALA A 223 -3.59 8.75 6.02
N LEU A 224 -2.36 8.28 5.79
CA LEU A 224 -1.43 7.92 6.87
C LEU A 224 -1.11 9.10 7.76
N ARG A 225 -0.90 10.31 7.23
CA ARG A 225 -0.71 11.55 8.01
C ARG A 225 -1.87 11.81 8.97
N LYS A 226 -3.08 11.35 8.68
CA LYS A 226 -4.22 11.45 9.60
C LYS A 226 -4.25 10.32 10.63
N LYS A 227 -3.93 9.08 10.25
CA LYS A 227 -4.01 7.90 11.14
C LYS A 227 -2.96 6.84 10.77
N ALA A 228 -1.93 6.67 11.59
CA ALA A 228 -0.98 5.54 11.45
C ALA A 228 -1.64 4.17 11.64
N GLU A 229 -2.73 4.12 12.40
CA GLU A 229 -3.42 2.88 12.75
C GLU A 229 -3.99 2.13 11.55
N ILE A 230 -4.08 2.78 10.40
CA ILE A 230 -4.60 2.22 9.14
C ILE A 230 -3.96 0.86 8.84
N PHE A 231 -2.67 0.65 9.13
CA PHE A 231 -2.00 -0.63 8.86
C PHE A 231 -2.61 -1.82 9.62
N TRP A 232 -3.00 -1.65 10.89
CA TRP A 232 -3.58 -2.73 11.70
C TRP A 232 -5.11 -2.67 11.81
N LEU A 233 -5.74 -1.60 11.31
CA LEU A 233 -7.19 -1.54 11.12
C LEU A 233 -7.62 -2.12 9.77
N ASN A 234 -6.71 -2.17 8.79
CA ASN A 234 -7.00 -2.72 7.48
C ASN A 234 -7.01 -4.24 7.47
N LYS A 235 -7.84 -4.80 6.57
CA LYS A 235 -7.75 -6.21 6.21
C LYS A 235 -6.34 -6.52 5.69
N ARG A 236 -5.77 -7.60 6.19
CA ARG A 236 -4.40 -7.98 5.87
C ARG A 236 -4.24 -9.48 5.95
N GLU A 237 -3.21 -9.98 5.30
CA GLU A 237 -2.86 -11.39 5.32
C GLU A 237 -1.35 -11.50 5.54
N TYR A 238 -0.87 -12.57 6.16
CA TYR A 238 0.57 -12.77 6.32
C TYR A 238 0.98 -14.22 6.13
N GLY A 239 2.18 -14.41 5.61
CA GLY A 239 2.88 -15.68 5.56
C GLY A 239 4.20 -15.59 6.34
N VAL A 240 4.67 -16.74 6.82
CA VAL A 240 6.00 -16.88 7.44
C VAL A 240 6.89 -17.62 6.45
N ILE A 241 8.01 -17.00 6.10
CA ILE A 241 9.07 -17.58 5.27
C ILE A 241 10.17 -18.04 6.22
N GLU A 242 10.35 -19.34 6.34
CA GLU A 242 11.47 -19.97 7.05
C GLU A 242 12.68 -19.96 6.12
N SER A 243 13.59 -19.03 6.35
CA SER A 243 14.80 -18.88 5.54
C SER A 243 16.01 -19.50 6.23
N PRO A 244 16.78 -20.37 5.54
CA PRO A 244 18.04 -20.89 6.10
C PRO A 244 19.04 -19.80 6.49
N ALA A 245 19.05 -18.68 5.76
CA ALA A 245 19.97 -17.58 6.02
C ALA A 245 19.43 -16.62 7.10
N PHE A 246 18.13 -16.33 7.11
CA PHE A 246 17.57 -15.20 7.87
C PHE A 246 16.61 -15.59 9.01
N GLY A 247 16.36 -16.89 9.21
CA GLY A 247 15.34 -17.37 10.14
C GLY A 247 13.92 -17.12 9.64
N ASP A 248 12.98 -17.02 10.58
CA ASP A 248 11.57 -16.74 10.27
C ASP A 248 11.40 -15.27 9.86
N ILE A 249 10.80 -15.06 8.69
CA ILE A 249 10.44 -13.72 8.18
C ILE A 249 8.94 -13.67 8.02
N VAL A 250 8.27 -12.72 8.66
CA VAL A 250 6.86 -12.47 8.40
C VAL A 250 6.72 -11.47 7.25
N MET A 251 6.03 -11.89 6.20
CA MET A 251 5.63 -11.04 5.09
C MET A 251 4.12 -10.79 5.19
N VAL A 252 3.75 -9.55 5.51
CA VAL A 252 2.35 -9.10 5.64
C VAL A 252 1.95 -8.30 4.41
N GLU A 253 0.79 -8.60 3.86
CA GLU A 253 0.17 -7.84 2.78
C GLU A 253 -1.06 -7.12 3.33
N VAL A 254 -1.08 -5.80 3.22
CA VAL A 254 -2.13 -4.94 3.75
C VAL A 254 -2.97 -4.45 2.58
N GLY A 255 -4.24 -4.84 2.55
CA GLY A 255 -5.20 -4.30 1.60
C GLY A 255 -5.52 -2.85 1.93
N ALA A 256 -5.87 -2.04 0.93
CA ALA A 256 -6.33 -0.67 1.15
C ALA A 256 -7.59 -0.38 0.34
N THR A 257 -8.12 0.84 0.47
CA THR A 257 -9.26 1.31 -0.32
C THR A 257 -9.02 1.04 -1.80
N MET A 258 -10.06 0.53 -2.47
CA MET A 258 -10.08 0.14 -3.88
C MET A 258 -9.31 -1.13 -4.24
N VAL A 259 -8.46 -1.72 -3.37
CA VAL A 259 -7.79 -3.00 -3.64
C VAL A 259 -8.82 -4.13 -3.72
N GLY A 260 -9.18 -4.49 -4.95
CA GLY A 260 -10.24 -5.47 -5.21
C GLY A 260 -9.89 -6.90 -4.79
N SER A 261 -8.61 -7.28 -4.79
CA SER A 261 -8.17 -8.63 -4.40
C SER A 261 -6.64 -8.79 -4.31
N MET A 262 -6.19 -9.73 -3.48
CA MET A 262 -4.82 -10.23 -3.38
C MET A 262 -4.76 -11.66 -3.91
N ILE A 263 -4.20 -11.87 -5.11
CA ILE A 263 -4.26 -13.17 -5.79
C ILE A 263 -2.92 -13.89 -5.70
N GLN A 264 -2.93 -15.15 -5.26
CA GLN A 264 -1.76 -16.02 -5.18
C GLN A 264 -1.42 -16.66 -6.51
N THR A 265 -0.12 -16.69 -6.83
CA THR A 265 0.39 -17.21 -8.09
C THR A 265 1.42 -18.32 -7.93
N TYR A 266 2.00 -18.49 -6.73
CA TYR A 266 2.85 -19.64 -6.43
C TYR A 266 2.06 -20.83 -5.88
N SER A 267 2.61 -22.03 -6.08
CA SER A 267 2.16 -23.29 -5.50
C SER A 267 3.33 -23.98 -4.78
N GLY A 268 3.00 -24.85 -3.82
CA GLY A 268 3.98 -25.56 -3.00
C GLY A 268 4.44 -24.80 -1.76
N THR A 269 5.41 -25.36 -1.06
CA THR A 269 5.96 -24.84 0.20
C THR A 269 7.37 -24.29 0.05
N THR A 270 8.15 -24.79 -0.91
CA THR A 270 9.49 -24.28 -1.20
C THR A 270 9.43 -23.10 -2.16
N VAL A 271 10.07 -22.01 -1.78
CA VAL A 271 10.05 -20.75 -2.55
C VAL A 271 11.47 -20.23 -2.79
N LYS A 272 11.66 -19.61 -3.95
CA LYS A 272 12.94 -19.01 -4.34
C LYS A 272 12.88 -17.49 -4.26
N LYS A 273 14.00 -16.86 -3.89
CA LYS A 273 14.17 -15.41 -3.97
C LYS A 273 13.83 -14.92 -5.39
N GLY A 274 13.01 -13.87 -5.48
CA GLY A 274 12.53 -13.33 -6.75
C GLY A 274 11.40 -14.12 -7.42
N GLN A 275 10.96 -15.25 -6.88
CA GLN A 275 9.76 -15.94 -7.36
C GLN A 275 8.52 -15.10 -7.07
N GLU A 276 7.62 -14.99 -8.05
CA GLU A 276 6.35 -14.28 -7.87
C GLU A 276 5.52 -14.98 -6.79
N LYS A 277 5.11 -14.22 -5.77
CA LYS A 277 4.24 -14.70 -4.70
C LYS A 277 2.79 -14.45 -5.07
N ARG A 278 2.47 -13.20 -5.35
CA ARG A 278 1.10 -12.69 -5.44
C ARG A 278 1.06 -11.38 -6.24
N TYR A 279 -0.14 -10.89 -6.52
CA TYR A 279 -0.34 -9.53 -7.02
C TYR A 279 -1.57 -8.86 -6.41
N PHE A 280 -1.55 -7.52 -6.38
CA PHE A 280 -2.69 -6.69 -6.05
C PHE A 280 -3.42 -6.27 -7.33
N LYS A 281 -4.74 -6.46 -7.37
CA LYS A 281 -5.57 -5.72 -8.35
C LYS A 281 -5.64 -4.25 -7.96
N PHE A 282 -6.14 -3.41 -8.88
CA PHE A 282 -6.17 -1.95 -8.74
C PHE A 282 -6.50 -1.48 -7.33
N GLY A 283 -5.73 -0.53 -6.79
CA GLY A 283 -5.89 0.05 -5.46
C GLY A 283 -4.53 0.35 -4.80
N GLY A 284 -4.53 1.08 -3.68
CA GLY A 284 -3.29 1.33 -2.94
C GLY A 284 -2.86 0.09 -2.17
N SER A 285 -1.59 -0.32 -2.22
CA SER A 285 -1.15 -1.54 -1.54
C SER A 285 0.07 -1.33 -0.67
N THR A 286 0.18 -2.12 0.39
CA THR A 286 1.35 -2.12 1.27
C THR A 286 1.80 -3.53 1.54
N ILE A 287 3.13 -3.71 1.56
CA ILE A 287 3.77 -4.93 2.04
C ILE A 287 4.62 -4.55 3.25
N VAL A 288 4.62 -5.38 4.28
CA VAL A 288 5.49 -5.22 5.45
C VAL A 288 6.31 -6.48 5.63
N LEU A 289 7.61 -6.33 5.77
CA LEU A 289 8.51 -7.41 6.18
C LEU A 289 8.90 -7.19 7.64
N LEU A 290 8.79 -8.24 8.45
CA LEU A 290 9.30 -8.28 9.82
C LEU A 290 10.38 -9.34 9.92
N PHE A 291 11.52 -8.95 10.48
CA PHE A 291 12.66 -9.81 10.74
C PHE A 291 12.91 -9.86 12.24
N GLU A 292 13.36 -10.99 12.76
CA GLU A 292 13.80 -11.08 14.15
C GLU A 292 15.00 -10.16 14.44
N LYS A 293 15.22 -9.89 15.73
CA LYS A 293 16.33 -9.04 16.17
C LYS A 293 17.66 -9.58 15.65
N ASN A 294 18.50 -8.67 15.15
CA ASN A 294 19.86 -8.96 14.66
C ASN A 294 19.94 -9.92 13.45
N GLN A 295 18.86 -10.16 12.71
CA GLN A 295 18.93 -11.02 11.52
C GLN A 295 19.52 -10.30 10.30
N ILE A 296 19.20 -9.02 10.12
CA ILE A 296 19.57 -8.26 8.92
C ILE A 296 20.29 -6.94 9.24
N LYS A 297 21.15 -6.50 8.33
CA LYS A 297 21.74 -5.17 8.24
C LYS A 297 21.11 -4.47 7.05
N ILE A 298 20.17 -3.56 7.33
CA ILE A 298 19.52 -2.74 6.31
C ILE A 298 20.54 -1.77 5.72
N ASP A 299 20.42 -1.49 4.42
CA ASP A 299 21.30 -0.55 3.73
C ASP A 299 21.27 0.85 4.38
N ALA A 300 22.44 1.48 4.45
CA ALA A 300 22.64 2.69 5.24
C ALA A 300 21.89 3.91 4.67
N ASP A 301 21.75 3.98 3.35
CA ASP A 301 21.00 5.03 2.65
C ASP A 301 19.52 4.98 3.05
N LEU A 302 18.91 3.79 3.04
CA LEU A 302 17.50 3.60 3.42
C LEU A 302 17.24 4.03 4.87
N LEU A 303 18.16 3.69 5.78
CA LEU A 303 18.08 4.07 7.19
C LEU A 303 18.20 5.59 7.37
N SER A 304 19.17 6.21 6.69
CA SER A 304 19.37 7.67 6.72
C SER A 304 18.14 8.42 6.20
N ASN A 305 17.61 7.97 5.06
CA ASN A 305 16.44 8.58 4.42
C ASN A 305 15.20 8.47 5.31
N THR A 306 14.97 7.29 5.90
CA THR A 306 13.85 7.08 6.83
C THR A 306 13.99 7.94 8.10
N ALA A 307 15.20 8.07 8.65
CA ALA A 307 15.47 8.93 9.80
C ALA A 307 15.19 10.41 9.51
N ASN A 308 15.33 10.84 8.25
CA ASN A 308 14.96 12.17 7.77
C ASN A 308 13.46 12.31 7.42
N GLY A 309 12.64 11.28 7.71
CA GLY A 309 11.21 11.27 7.46
C GLY A 309 10.82 11.14 5.98
N LEU A 310 11.75 10.67 5.14
CA LEU A 310 11.53 10.50 3.70
C LEU A 310 11.48 9.03 3.32
N GLU A 311 10.49 8.67 2.51
CA GLU A 311 10.47 7.37 1.84
C GLU A 311 11.53 7.35 0.72
N THR A 312 12.02 6.16 0.38
CA THR A 312 13.00 5.96 -0.70
C THR A 312 12.42 5.07 -1.80
N THR A 313 12.59 5.42 -3.07
CA THR A 313 12.15 4.54 -4.17
C THR A 313 12.93 3.23 -4.16
N ILE A 314 12.27 2.15 -4.55
CA ILE A 314 12.88 0.83 -4.71
C ILE A 314 12.23 0.12 -5.88
N LYS A 315 13.00 -0.69 -6.60
CA LYS A 315 12.50 -1.63 -7.61
C LYS A 315 12.55 -3.06 -7.05
N MET A 316 11.60 -3.89 -7.48
CA MET A 316 11.58 -5.32 -7.17
C MET A 316 12.92 -5.95 -7.59
N GLY A 317 13.51 -6.75 -6.70
CA GLY A 317 14.81 -7.39 -6.94
C GLY A 317 16.02 -6.62 -6.44
N GLU A 318 15.91 -5.31 -6.16
CA GLU A 318 17.03 -4.53 -5.60
C GLU A 318 17.36 -4.98 -4.17
N GLN A 319 18.64 -4.97 -3.81
CA GLN A 319 19.08 -5.22 -2.42
C GLN A 319 18.47 -4.17 -1.49
N ILE A 320 17.98 -4.60 -0.34
CA ILE A 320 17.49 -3.72 0.73
C ILE A 320 18.20 -3.96 2.07
N ALA A 321 18.78 -5.14 2.23
CA ALA A 321 19.51 -5.54 3.42
C ALA A 321 20.40 -6.74 3.12
N VAL A 322 21.41 -6.94 3.97
CA VAL A 322 22.27 -8.13 3.96
C VAL A 322 22.17 -8.87 5.28
N LYS A 323 22.64 -10.11 5.32
CA LYS A 323 22.74 -10.90 6.56
C LYS A 323 23.68 -10.21 7.55
N LYS A 324 23.24 -10.13 8.82
CA LYS A 324 24.08 -9.69 9.95
C LYS A 324 25.00 -10.77 10.47
#